data_AF-A0A120E5X6-F1
#
_entry.id   AF-A0A120E5X6-F1
#
_cell.length_a   1.000
_cell.length_b   1.000
_cell.length_c   1.000
_cell.angle_alpha   90.00
_cell.angle_beta   90.00
_cell.angle_gamma   90.00
#
_symmetry.space_group_name_H-M   'P 1'
#
loop_
_entity.id
_entity.type
_entity.pdbx_description
1 polymer ?
#
loop_
_entity_poly.entity_id
_entity_poly.type
_entity_poly.pdbx_seq_one_letter_code
_entity_poly.pdbx_strand_id
1 'polypeptide(L)' 'LTNLILLQGPSGSGKSSTVHAVAKQLGYEVFEVSAGFGRRGAKDLERYVGDAARNHVVNGSS' A
#
# COMPACT_ATOMS: atom_id res chain seq x y z
N LEU A 1 3.32 15.96 -13.83
CA LEU A 1 2.48 15.19 -12.88
C LEU A 1 3.41 14.39 -11.99
N THR A 2 3.34 14.53 -10.67
CA THR A 2 4.15 13.71 -9.76
C THR A 2 3.29 13.29 -8.57
N ASN A 3 2.73 12.09 -8.64
CA ASN A 3 2.01 11.43 -7.54
C ASN A 3 3.00 10.56 -6.73
N LEU A 4 4.12 11.16 -6.31
CA LEU A 4 5.19 10.44 -5.61
C LEU A 4 5.69 11.26 -4.43
N ILE A 5 5.79 10.60 -3.28
CA ILE A 5 6.34 11.16 -2.05
C ILE A 5 7.46 10.21 -1.60
N LEU A 6 8.64 10.75 -1.32
CA LEU A 6 9.77 10.01 -0.77
C LEU A 6 9.89 10.30 0.74
N LEU A 7 9.72 9.29 1.58
CA LEU A 7 9.93 9.38 3.03
C LEU A 7 11.21 8.63 3.43
N GLN A 8 12.21 9.35 3.94
CA GLN A 8 13.50 8.79 4.35
C GLN A 8 13.77 9.05 5.84
N GLY A 9 14.36 8.07 6.52
CA GLY A 9 14.79 8.18 7.92
C GLY A 9 15.18 6.83 8.51
N PRO A 10 15.77 6.79 9.73
CA PRO A 10 16.21 5.56 10.40
C PRO A 10 15.10 4.50 10.54
N SER A 11 15.46 3.23 10.73
CA SER A 11 14.47 2.18 11.03
C SER A 11 13.67 2.55 12.28
N GLY A 12 12.36 2.25 12.29
CA GLY A 12 11.48 2.58 13.42
C GLY A 12 11.06 4.05 13.54
N SER A 13 11.48 4.95 12.64
CA SER A 13 11.12 6.38 12.69
C SER A 13 9.65 6.72 12.32
N GLY A 14 8.77 5.73 12.20
CA GLY A 14 7.35 5.94 11.92
C GLY A 14 6.93 6.13 10.46
N LYS A 15 7.80 5.88 9.47
CA LYS A 15 7.50 6.12 8.05
C LYS A 15 6.22 5.42 7.56
N SER A 16 6.15 4.09 7.68
CA SER A 16 4.95 3.33 7.27
C SER A 16 3.73 3.70 8.12
N SER A 17 3.88 3.85 9.45
CA SER A 17 2.78 4.20 10.33
C SER A 17 2.17 5.57 10.01
N THR A 18 2.98 6.55 9.61
CA THR A 18 2.48 7.86 9.20
C THR A 18 1.63 7.76 7.93
N VAL A 19 2.06 6.99 6.93
CA VAL A 19 1.28 6.78 5.70
C VAL A 19 -0.08 6.17 6.03
N HIS A 20 -0.10 5.10 6.83
CA HIS A 20 -1.33 4.43 7.27
C HIS A 20 -2.25 5.34 8.08
N ALA A 21 -1.70 6.12 9.02
CA ALA A 21 -2.48 7.04 9.85
C ALA A 21 -3.16 8.13 9.01
N VAL A 22 -2.42 8.74 8.07
CA VAL A 22 -2.94 9.79 7.19
C VAL A 22 -3.97 9.23 6.22
N ALA A 23 -3.70 8.07 5.60
CA ALA A 23 -4.66 7.42 4.71
C ALA A 23 -5.97 7.13 5.44
N LYS A 24 -5.91 6.55 6.64
CA LYS A 24 -7.08 6.31 7.49
C LYS A 24 -7.84 7.60 7.82
N GLN A 25 -7.13 8.68 8.18
CA GLN A 25 -7.75 9.96 8.50
C GLN A 25 -8.50 10.57 7.30
N LEU A 26 -8.00 10.32 6.09
CA LEU A 26 -8.57 10.84 4.84
C LEU A 26 -9.55 9.87 4.17
N GLY A 27 -9.79 8.69 4.75
CA GLY A 27 -10.66 7.66 4.17
C GLY A 27 -10.06 6.95 2.95
N TYR A 28 -8.74 6.94 2.79
CA TYR A 28 -8.04 6.17 1.76
C TYR A 28 -7.65 4.78 2.27
N GLU A 29 -7.63 3.82 1.35
CA GLU A 29 -7.04 2.52 1.57
C GLU A 29 -5.57 2.48 1.18
N VAL A 30 -4.78 1.69 1.91
CA VAL A 30 -3.34 1.54 1.66
C VAL A 30 -3.06 0.14 1.14
N PHE A 31 -2.52 0.08 -0.06
CA PHE A 31 -1.89 -1.13 -0.60
C PHE A 31 -0.38 -1.07 -0.33
N GLU A 32 0.09 -1.79 0.69
CA GLU A 32 1.49 -1.78 1.10
C GLU A 32 2.30 -2.93 0.46
N VAL A 33 3.48 -2.60 -0.07
CA VAL A 33 4.46 -3.58 -0.58
C VAL A 33 5.73 -3.49 0.26
N SER A 34 5.95 -4.47 1.12
CA SER A 34 7.11 -4.55 2.01
C SER A 34 8.28 -5.33 1.41
N ALA A 35 9.49 -5.20 1.98
CA ALA A 35 10.67 -5.93 1.50
C ALA A 35 10.56 -7.47 1.64
N GLY A 36 9.75 -7.95 2.59
CA GLY A 36 9.43 -9.38 2.74
C GLY A 36 8.42 -9.91 1.73
N PHE A 37 7.86 -9.05 0.88
CA PHE A 37 6.88 -9.39 -0.15
C PHE A 37 7.61 -10.00 -1.37
N GLY A 38 8.04 -11.25 -1.22
CA GLY A 38 8.52 -12.12 -2.30
C GLY A 38 9.34 -11.46 -3.42
N ARG A 39 8.95 -11.71 -4.67
CA ARG A 39 9.59 -11.14 -5.86
C ARG A 39 9.00 -9.75 -6.12
N ARG A 40 9.88 -8.77 -6.36
CA ARG A 40 9.52 -7.34 -6.51
C ARG A 40 9.65 -6.85 -7.96
N GLY A 41 9.51 -7.73 -8.94
CA GLY A 41 9.56 -7.35 -10.35
C GLY A 41 8.32 -6.55 -10.76
N ALA A 42 8.40 -5.77 -11.84
CA ALA A 42 7.26 -4.99 -12.34
C ALA A 42 6.02 -5.86 -12.59
N LYS A 43 6.22 -7.06 -13.14
CA LYS A 43 5.15 -8.07 -13.35
C LYS A 43 4.52 -8.56 -12.05
N ASP A 44 5.30 -8.67 -10.98
CA ASP A 44 4.81 -9.10 -9.68
C ASP A 44 3.98 -7.99 -9.02
N LEU A 45 4.43 -6.72 -9.15
CA LEU A 45 3.72 -5.56 -8.66
C LEU A 45 2.34 -5.38 -9.32
N GLU A 46 2.28 -5.49 -10.65
CA GLU A 46 1.01 -5.45 -11.40
C GLU A 46 0.02 -6.52 -10.92
N ARG A 47 0.52 -7.73 -10.67
CA ARG A 47 -0.28 -8.82 -10.14
C ARG A 47 -0.80 -8.50 -8.74
N TYR A 48 0.05 -8.00 -7.84
CA TYR A 48 -0.39 -7.71 -6.48
C TYR A 48 -1.41 -6.58 -6.40
N VAL A 49 -1.26 -5.55 -7.24
CA VAL A 49 -2.27 -4.48 -7.38
C VAL A 49 -3.57 -5.04 -7.93
N GLY A 50 -3.52 -5.92 -8.94
CA GLY A 50 -4.70 -6.58 -9.49
C GLY A 50 -5.43 -7.45 -8.47
N ASP A 51 -4.70 -8.21 -7.65
CA ASP A 51 -5.25 -9.06 -6.60
C ASP A 51 -5.88 -8.21 -5.48
N ALA A 52 -5.23 -7.12 -5.07
CA ALA A 52 -5.77 -6.18 -4.07
C ALA A 52 -7.04 -5.48 -4.57
N ALA A 53 -7.08 -5.05 -5.84
CA ALA A 53 -8.24 -4.42 -6.44
C ALA A 53 -9.44 -5.38 -6.56
N ARG A 54 -9.20 -6.68 -6.81
CA ARG A 54 -10.28 -7.68 -6.88
C ARG A 54 -10.80 -8.09 -5.51
N ASN A 55 -9.94 -8.17 -4.50
CA ASN A 55 -10.36 -8.58 -3.15
C ASN A 55 -11.15 -7.50 -2.39
N HIS A 56 -10.98 -6.21 -2.71
CA HIS A 56 -11.77 -5.14 -2.09
C HIS A 56 -13.26 -5.13 -2.50
N VAL A 57 -13.66 -5.91 -3.51
CA VAL A 57 -15.05 -5.94 -4.03
C VAL A 57 -15.95 -6.95 -3.28
N VAL A 58 -15.44 -7.71 -2.32
CA VAL A 58 -16.24 -8.68 -1.55
C VAL A 58 -16.39 -8.22 -0.09
N ASN A 59 -17.24 -7.21 0.11
CA ASN A 59 -18.05 -7.10 1.32
C ASN A 59 -19.50 -7.27 0.88
N GLY A 60 -19.99 -8.50 1.05
CA GLY A 60 -21.35 -8.90 0.74
C GLY A 60 -22.36 -8.07 1.52
N SER A 61 -23.30 -7.49 0.79
CA SER A 61 -24.64 -7.22 1.29
C SER A 61 -25.27 -8.54 1.75
N SER A 62 -25.49 -8.68 3.04
CA SER A 62 -26.52 -9.55 3.64
C SER A 62 -27.26 -8.76 4.69
#